data_AF-A0A482RFY7-F1
#
_entry.id   AF-A0A482RFY7-F1
#
_cell.length_a   1.000
_cell.length_b   1.000
_cell.length_c   1.000
_cell.angle_alpha   90.00
_cell.angle_beta   90.00
_cell.angle_gamma   90.00
#
_symmetry.space_group_name_H-M   'P 1'
#
loop_
_entity.id
_entity.type
_entity.pdbx_description
1 polymer ?
#
loop_
_entity_poly.entity_id
_entity_poly.type
_entity_poly.pdbx_seq_one_letter_code
_entity_poly.pdbx_strand_id
1 'polypeptide(L)' 'MCVLINDVDWELEGREEYELQAGDEIAFISTLHGG' A
#
# COMPACT_ATOMS: atom_id res chain seq x y z
N MET A 1 -10.23 1.70 0.08
CA MET A 1 -9.08 1.74 1.01
C MET A 1 -7.96 1.03 0.28
N CYS A 2 -6.92 1.77 -0.09
CA CYS A 2 -5.70 1.25 -0.69
C CYS A 2 -4.59 1.27 0.36
N VAL A 3 -3.62 0.38 0.18
CA VAL A 3 -2.40 0.33 0.97
C VAL A 3 -1.26 0.66 0.01
N LEU A 4 -0.40 1.59 0.38
CA LEU A 4 0.84 1.84 -0.33
C LEU A 4 2.01 1.31 0.48
N ILE A 5 3.00 0.77 -0.22
CA ILE A 5 4.33 0.45 0.31
C ILE A 5 5.33 1.29 -0.49
N ASN A 6 6.08 2.16 0.18
CA ASN A 6 7.05 3.06 -0.46
C ASN A 6 6.46 3.87 -1.63
N ASP A 7 5.26 4.46 -1.41
CA ASP A 7 4.47 5.19 -2.42
C ASP A 7 3.98 4.37 -3.63
N VAL A 8 4.18 3.05 -3.63
CA VAL A 8 3.70 2.13 -4.66
C VAL A 8 2.46 1.39 -4.17
N ASP A 9 1.49 1.19 -5.06
CA ASP A 9 0.29 0.40 -4.73
C ASP A 9 0.68 -1.04 -4.38
N TRP A 10 0.32 -1.47 -3.17
CA TRP A 10 0.60 -2.81 -2.67
C TRP A 10 0.05 -3.90 -3.62
N GLU A 11 -1.00 -3.59 -4.38
CA GLU A 11 -1.53 -4.51 -5.38
C GLU A 11 -0.57 -4.83 -6.52
N LEU A 12 0.32 -3.89 -6.87
CA LEU A 12 1.32 -4.06 -7.93
C LEU A 12 2.57 -4.79 -7.44
N GLU A 13 2.82 -4.76 -6.13
CA GLU A 13 3.96 -5.39 -5.47
C GLU A 13 3.74 -6.89 -5.16
N GLY A 14 2.67 -7.49 -5.70
CA GLY A 14 2.36 -8.91 -5.48
C GLY A 14 1.48 -9.17 -4.25
N ARG A 15 0.92 -8.13 -3.63
CA ARG A 15 -0.01 -8.24 -2.48
C ARG A 15 0.58 -9.11 -1.37
N GLU A 16 -0.02 -10.27 -1.14
CA GLU A 16 0.30 -11.21 -0.06
C GLU A 16 1.69 -11.84 -0.21
N GLU A 17 2.31 -11.75 -1.39
CA GLU A 17 3.66 -12.25 -1.66
C GLU A 17 4.75 -11.23 -1.29
N TYR A 18 4.40 -9.98 -1.01
CA TYR A 18 5.37 -8.96 -0.63
C TYR A 18 5.90 -9.20 0.78
N GLU A 19 7.19 -9.50 0.90
CA GLU A 19 7.87 -9.62 2.18
C GLU A 19 8.32 -8.23 2.66
N LEU A 20 7.73 -7.77 3.77
CA LEU A 20 8.06 -6.49 4.38
C LEU A 20 9.53 -6.43 4.79
N GLN A 21 10.20 -5.34 4.41
CA GLN A 21 11.58 -5.09 4.73
C GLN A 21 11.72 -4.00 5.79
N ALA A 22 12.85 -4.04 6.50
CA ALA A 22 13.17 -3.02 7.47
C ALA A 22 13.37 -1.67 6.75
N GLY A 23 12.55 -0.69 7.10
CA GLY A 23 12.60 0.66 6.51
C GLY A 23 11.49 0.94 5.50
N ASP A 24 10.63 -0.02 5.19
CA ASP A 24 9.46 0.24 4.34
C ASP A 24 8.49 1.24 4.99
N GLU A 25 7.97 2.15 4.18
CA GLU A 25 6.92 3.07 4.57
C GLU A 25 5.55 2.51 4.16
N ILE A 26 4.66 2.35 5.13
CA ILE A 26 3.30 1.83 4.91
C ILE A 26 2.28 2.96 5.10
N ALA A 27 1.51 3.25 4.05
CA ALA A 27 0.45 4.25 4.08
C ALA A 27 -0.94 3.63 3.83
N PHE A 28 -1.92 4.00 4.66
CA PHE A 28 -3.32 3.62 4.48
C PHE A 28 -4.11 4.77 3.90
N ILE A 29 -4.44 4.69 2.61
CA ILE A 29 -5.26 5.69 1.91
C ILE A 29 -6.69 5.20 1.80
N SER A 30 -7.60 5.80 2.55
CA SER A 30 -9.01 5.73 2.21
C SER A 30 -9.24 6.64 1.01
N THR A 31 -9.53 6.07 -0.17
CA THR A 31 -10.20 6.85 -1.21
C THR A 31 -11.50 7.37 -0.60
N LEU A 32 -11.51 8.66 -0.25
CA LEU A 32 -12.75 9.35 0.07
C LEU A 32 -13.56 9.24 -1.22
N HIS A 33 -14.57 8.37 -1.23
CA HIS A 33 -15.63 8.47 -2.22
C HIS A 33 -16.29 9.80 -1.91
N GLY A 34 -15.80 10.87 -2.55
CA GLY A 34 -16.50 12.13 -2.63
C GLY A 34 -17.87 11.82 -3.21
N GLY A 35 -18.91 12.25 -2.50
CA GLY A 35 -20.27 12.24 -3.02
C GLY A 35 -20.42 13.10 -4.27
#